data_AF-A0A838HLA3-F1
#
_entry.id   AF-A0A838HLA3-F1
#
_cell.length_a   1.000
_cell.length_b   1.000
_cell.length_c   1.000
_cell.angle_alpha   90.00
_cell.angle_beta   90.00
_cell.angle_gamma   90.00
#
_symmetry.space_group_name_H-M   'P 1'
#
loop_
_entity.id
_entity.type
_entity.pdbx_description
1 polymer ?
#
loop_
_entity_poly.entity_id
_entity_poly.type
_entity_poly.pdbx_seq_one_letter_code
_entity_poly.pdbx_strand_id
1 'polypeptide(L)'
;MGGTAQLLRSETLVGEGDIVQLFNAARDEEYAEIVDRGNDFLDEVERETKAEKFTYAELEEIDEDLSKLKGWLAKVRARDTLDAAGYGPAVDALARCEAVFEEFTSRVYDANPDH
;
A
#
# COMPACT_ATOMS: atom_id res chain seq x y z
N MET A 1 14.23 -32.92 21.40
CA MET A 1 13.32 -33.27 20.29
C MET A 1 14.04 -32.97 18.98
N GLY A 2 14.29 -33.98 18.15
CA GLY A 2 14.88 -33.79 16.82
C GLY A 2 13.75 -33.81 15.77
N GLY A 3 13.63 -32.73 15.00
CA GLY A 3 12.67 -32.64 13.90
C GLY A 3 13.29 -33.10 12.60
N THR A 4 12.52 -33.81 11.77
CA THR A 4 12.90 -34.16 10.41
C THR A 4 12.25 -33.17 9.44
N ALA A 5 13.01 -32.64 8.49
CA ALA A 5 12.49 -31.82 7.39
C ALA A 5 12.66 -32.56 6.06
N GLN A 6 11.73 -32.34 5.13
CA GLN A 6 11.82 -32.82 3.74
C GLN A 6 11.73 -31.61 2.80
N LEU A 7 12.59 -31.58 1.78
CA LEU A 7 12.59 -30.57 0.73
C LEU A 7 12.10 -31.20 -0.57
N LEU A 8 11.10 -30.61 -1.20
CA LEU A 8 10.65 -30.97 -2.55
C LEU A 8 10.94 -29.85 -3.54
N ARG A 9 11.24 -30.23 -4.78
CA ARG A 9 11.27 -29.35 -5.95
C ARG A 9 10.30 -29.90 -6.98
N SER A 10 9.50 -29.02 -7.56
CA SER A 10 8.60 -29.31 -8.68
C SER A 10 9.01 -28.44 -9.87
N GLU A 11 8.76 -28.92 -11.08
CA GLU A 11 8.94 -28.16 -12.32
C GLU A 11 7.68 -28.29 -13.19
N THR A 12 7.36 -27.23 -13.93
CA THR A 12 6.21 -27.21 -14.83
C THR A 12 6.52 -27.99 -16.09
N LEU A 13 5.69 -28.98 -16.43
CA LEU A 13 5.90 -29.80 -17.63
C LEU A 13 5.29 -29.17 -18.90
N VAL A 14 4.15 -28.49 -18.76
CA VAL A 14 3.43 -27.76 -19.82
C VAL A 14 2.64 -26.61 -19.18
N GLY A 15 2.44 -25.48 -19.87
CA GLY A 15 1.56 -24.40 -19.42
C GLY A 15 2.18 -23.39 -18.45
N GLU A 16 3.51 -23.29 -18.41
CA GLU A 16 4.23 -22.34 -17.55
C GLU A 16 3.76 -20.90 -17.77
N GLY A 17 3.60 -20.48 -19.03
CA GLY A 17 3.09 -19.15 -19.36
C GLY A 17 1.71 -18.87 -18.78
N ASP A 18 0.78 -19.83 -18.88
CA ASP A 18 -0.58 -19.68 -18.37
C ASP A 18 -0.61 -19.59 -16.84
N ILE A 19 0.24 -20.37 -16.15
CA ILE A 19 0.39 -20.31 -14.70
C ILE A 19 0.97 -18.95 -14.28
N VAL A 20 2.04 -18.50 -14.93
CA VAL A 20 2.64 -17.19 -14.63
C VAL A 20 1.63 -16.07 -14.83
N GLN A 21 0.88 -16.09 -15.93
CA GLN A 21 -0.17 -15.11 -16.20
C GLN A 21 -1.25 -15.11 -15.13
N LEU A 22 -1.74 -16.28 -14.71
CA LEU A 22 -2.77 -16.40 -13.69
C LEU A 22 -2.30 -15.83 -12.34
N PHE A 23 -1.08 -16.14 -11.93
CA PHE A 23 -0.52 -15.64 -10.68
C PHE A 23 -0.28 -14.12 -10.73
N ASN A 24 0.27 -13.61 -11.84
CA ASN A 24 0.49 -12.17 -12.01
C ASN A 24 -0.83 -11.40 -12.06
N ALA A 25 -1.84 -11.89 -12.77
CA ALA A 25 -3.16 -11.26 -12.80
C ALA A 25 -3.77 -11.14 -11.38
N ALA A 26 -3.62 -12.18 -10.55
CA ALA A 26 -4.08 -12.15 -9.16
C ALA A 26 -3.26 -11.22 -8.25
N ARG A 27 -2.03 -10.83 -8.62
CA ARG A 27 -1.27 -9.79 -7.91
C ARG A 27 -1.63 -8.41 -8.44
N ASP A 28 -1.78 -8.27 -9.75
CA ASP A 28 -2.16 -7.02 -10.41
C ASP A 28 -3.53 -6.52 -9.93
N GLU A 29 -4.48 -7.42 -9.69
CA GLU A 29 -5.79 -7.07 -9.09
C GLU A 29 -5.63 -6.47 -7.68
N GLU A 30 -4.85 -7.10 -6.80
CA GLU A 30 -4.59 -6.56 -5.45
C GLU A 30 -3.84 -5.23 -5.48
N TYR A 31 -2.88 -5.06 -6.41
CA TYR A 31 -2.19 -3.80 -6.59
C TYR A 31 -3.11 -2.71 -7.12
N ALA A 32 -4.04 -3.03 -8.02
CA ALA A 32 -5.04 -2.10 -8.52
C ALA A 32 -5.95 -1.60 -7.38
N GLU A 33 -6.40 -2.49 -6.50
CA GLU A 33 -7.18 -2.10 -5.32
C GLU A 33 -6.39 -1.18 -4.37
N ILE A 34 -5.08 -1.41 -4.21
CA ILE A 34 -4.20 -0.52 -3.43
C ILE A 34 -4.12 0.87 -4.08
N VAL A 35 -4.01 0.94 -5.41
CA VAL A 35 -4.01 2.22 -6.14
C VAL A 35 -5.33 2.95 -5.95
N ASP A 36 -6.45 2.26 -6.07
CA ASP A 36 -7.78 2.85 -5.86
C ASP A 36 -7.93 3.36 -4.42
N ARG A 37 -7.51 2.57 -3.42
CA ARG A 37 -7.53 2.99 -2.02
C ARG A 37 -6.58 4.15 -1.74
N GLY A 38 -5.46 4.23 -2.46
CA GLY A 38 -4.57 5.38 -2.43
C GLY A 38 -5.23 6.64 -2.97
N ASN A 39 -6.02 6.54 -4.05
CA ASN A 39 -6.79 7.67 -4.56
C ASN A 39 -7.87 8.11 -3.56
N ASP A 40 -8.60 7.17 -2.93
CA ASP A 40 -9.55 7.48 -1.87
C ASP A 40 -8.90 8.23 -0.70
N PHE A 41 -7.69 7.79 -0.30
CA PHE A 41 -6.92 8.46 0.75
C PHE A 41 -6.57 9.90 0.36
N LEU A 42 -6.14 10.13 -0.88
CA LEU A 42 -5.82 11.48 -1.36
C LEU A 42 -7.05 12.39 -1.34
N ASP A 43 -8.20 11.88 -1.77
CA ASP A 43 -9.47 12.62 -1.76
C ASP A 43 -9.92 12.95 -0.33
N GLU A 44 -9.73 12.02 0.61
CA GLU A 44 -9.97 12.22 2.04
C GLU A 44 -9.13 13.37 2.59
N VAL A 45 -7.81 13.31 2.43
CA VAL A 45 -6.91 14.36 2.95
C VAL A 45 -7.21 15.71 2.29
N GLU A 46 -7.53 15.73 1.00
CA GLU A 46 -7.93 16.96 0.31
C GLU A 46 -9.22 17.55 0.91
N ARG A 47 -10.20 16.71 1.25
CA ARG A 47 -11.45 17.14 1.87
C ARG A 47 -11.21 17.72 3.26
N GLU A 48 -10.45 17.04 4.11
CA GLU A 48 -10.14 17.51 5.46
C GLU A 48 -9.29 18.79 5.42
N THR A 49 -8.38 18.90 4.45
CA THR A 49 -7.61 20.12 4.17
C THR A 49 -8.52 21.29 3.76
N LYS A 50 -9.49 21.07 2.88
CA LYS A 50 -10.48 22.10 2.48
C LYS A 50 -11.40 22.51 3.63
N ALA A 51 -11.65 21.60 4.57
CA ALA A 51 -12.41 21.87 5.79
C ALA A 51 -11.57 22.54 6.90
N GLU A 52 -10.27 22.80 6.65
CA GLU A 52 -9.32 23.38 7.61
C GLU A 52 -9.22 22.61 8.93
N LYS A 53 -9.43 21.29 8.88
CA LYS A 53 -9.40 20.41 10.06
C LYS A 53 -7.97 20.02 10.45
N PHE A 54 -7.14 21.02 10.71
CA PHE A 54 -5.74 20.83 11.11
C PHE A 54 -5.64 20.53 12.61
N THR A 55 -6.05 19.32 13.01
CA THR A 55 -6.00 18.86 14.40
C THR A 55 -5.16 17.60 14.55
N TYR A 56 -4.61 17.35 15.74
CA TYR A 56 -3.84 16.13 16.01
C TYR A 56 -4.67 14.85 15.91
N ALA A 57 -5.97 14.90 16.20
CA ALA A 57 -6.85 13.75 16.07
C ALA A 57 -7.01 13.33 14.59
N GLU A 58 -7.22 14.31 13.70
CA GLU A 58 -7.30 14.07 12.25
C GLU A 58 -5.93 13.62 11.70
N LEU A 59 -4.82 14.18 12.21
CA LEU A 59 -3.48 13.73 11.86
C LEU A 59 -3.25 12.26 12.22
N GLU A 60 -3.63 11.83 13.42
CA GLU A 60 -3.50 10.44 13.88
C GLU A 60 -4.36 9.48 13.05
N GLU A 61 -5.60 9.88 12.71
CA GLU A 61 -6.48 9.09 11.85
C GLU A 61 -5.88 8.89 10.45
N ILE A 62 -5.37 9.96 9.83
CA ILE A 62 -4.74 9.89 8.51
C ILE A 62 -3.43 9.06 8.57
N ASP A 63 -2.63 9.17 9.63
CA ASP A 63 -1.42 8.34 9.80
C ASP A 63 -1.75 6.86 9.93
N GLU A 64 -2.80 6.53 10.69
CA GLU A 64 -3.26 5.14 10.85
C GLU A 64 -3.69 4.55 9.50
N ASP A 65 -4.43 5.32 8.71
CA ASP A 65 -4.91 4.89 7.40
C ASP A 65 -3.78 4.73 6.38
N LEU A 66 -2.81 5.66 6.36
CA LEU A 66 -1.60 5.51 5.54
C LEU A 66 -0.80 4.27 5.98
N SER A 67 -0.65 4.05 7.27
CA SER A 67 0.05 2.89 7.84
C SER A 67 -0.62 1.56 7.45
N LYS A 68 -1.96 1.50 7.44
CA LYS A 68 -2.71 0.34 6.93
C LYS A 68 -2.42 0.08 5.45
N LEU A 69 -2.40 1.13 4.63
CA LEU A 69 -2.14 1.01 3.19
C LEU A 69 -0.70 0.53 2.92
N LYS A 70 0.30 1.09 3.61
CA LYS A 70 1.70 0.64 3.58
C LYS A 70 1.82 -0.84 3.97
N GLY A 71 1.16 -1.22 5.06
CA GLY A 71 1.14 -2.59 5.55
C GLY A 71 0.49 -3.56 4.57
N TRP A 72 -0.55 -3.14 3.85
CA TRP A 72 -1.18 -3.95 2.82
C TRP A 72 -0.25 -4.15 1.62
N LEU A 73 0.37 -3.09 1.09
CA LEU A 73 1.33 -3.20 -0.01
C LEU A 73 2.48 -4.15 0.33
N ALA A 74 3.03 -4.04 1.53
CA ALA A 74 4.10 -4.94 1.98
C ALA A 74 3.66 -6.42 2.01
N LYS A 75 2.42 -6.70 2.44
CA LYS A 75 1.85 -8.06 2.44
C LYS A 75 1.63 -8.60 1.03
N VAL A 76 1.15 -7.76 0.10
CA VAL A 76 0.98 -8.16 -1.31
C VAL A 76 2.33 -8.46 -1.94
N ARG A 77 3.30 -7.54 -1.78
CA ARG A 77 4.66 -7.70 -2.32
C ARG A 77 5.38 -8.94 -1.78
N ALA A 78 5.18 -9.28 -0.50
CA ALA A 78 5.75 -10.49 0.08
C ALA A 78 5.22 -11.79 -0.57
N ARG A 79 4.03 -11.76 -1.20
CA ARG A 79 3.44 -12.89 -1.93
C ARG A 79 3.72 -12.84 -3.44
N ASP A 80 4.21 -11.72 -3.94
CA ASP A 80 4.50 -11.49 -5.36
C ASP A 80 5.90 -12.03 -5.70
N THR A 81 5.95 -13.33 -5.99
CA THR A 81 7.20 -14.04 -6.33
C THR A 81 7.53 -14.03 -7.83
N LEU A 82 6.66 -13.44 -8.66
CA LEU A 82 6.75 -13.45 -10.12
C LEU A 82 6.83 -12.03 -10.72
N ASP A 83 7.01 -11.02 -9.86
CA ASP A 83 7.21 -9.62 -10.22
C ASP A 83 6.10 -9.07 -11.12
N ALA A 84 4.87 -9.15 -10.62
CA ALA A 84 3.70 -8.61 -11.31
C ALA A 84 3.82 -7.10 -11.56
N ALA A 85 3.31 -6.63 -12.70
CA ALA A 85 3.56 -5.28 -13.21
C ALA A 85 2.88 -4.19 -12.37
N GLY A 86 1.80 -4.52 -11.64
CA GLY A 86 1.05 -3.61 -10.79
C GLY A 86 1.82 -3.05 -9.60
N TYR A 87 2.97 -3.65 -9.23
CA TYR A 87 3.76 -3.17 -8.09
C TYR A 87 4.24 -1.72 -8.24
N GLY A 88 4.73 -1.35 -9.43
CA GLY A 88 5.22 0.00 -9.71
C GLY A 88 4.14 1.07 -9.48
N PRO A 89 2.98 0.99 -10.16
CA PRO A 89 1.86 1.90 -9.93
C PRO A 89 1.39 1.99 -8.48
N ALA A 90 1.38 0.88 -7.74
CA ALA A 90 0.99 0.87 -6.33
C ALA A 90 2.00 1.61 -5.43
N VAL A 91 3.30 1.47 -5.71
CA VAL A 91 4.36 2.25 -5.03
C VAL A 91 4.22 3.74 -5.35
N ASP A 92 3.97 4.09 -6.61
CA ASP A 92 3.79 5.49 -7.03
C ASP A 92 2.54 6.13 -6.40
N ALA A 93 1.46 5.36 -6.22
CA ALA A 93 0.28 5.80 -5.48
C ALA A 93 0.61 6.07 -4.01
N LEU A 94 1.34 5.16 -3.37
CA LEU A 94 1.71 5.30 -1.97
C LEU A 94 2.66 6.49 -1.73
N ALA A 95 3.62 6.73 -2.63
CA ALA A 95 4.52 7.87 -2.55
C ALA A 95 3.76 9.21 -2.63
N ARG A 96 2.70 9.28 -3.44
CA ARG A 96 1.81 10.46 -3.48
C ARG A 96 1.04 10.64 -2.16
N CYS A 97 0.55 9.55 -1.57
CA CYS A 97 -0.12 9.58 -0.27
C CYS A 97 0.82 10.08 0.83
N GLU A 98 2.07 9.61 0.84
CA GLU A 98 3.11 10.07 1.78
C GLU A 98 3.37 11.57 1.64
N ALA A 99 3.54 12.07 0.42
CA ALA A 99 3.80 13.49 0.17
C ALA A 99 2.64 14.38 0.66
N VAL A 100 1.39 13.97 0.41
CA VAL A 100 0.20 14.70 0.86
C VAL A 100 0.04 14.64 2.38
N PHE A 101 0.36 13.51 3.00
CA PHE A 101 0.39 13.37 4.45
C PHE A 101 1.44 14.27 5.11
N GLU A 102 2.65 14.36 4.54
CA GLU A 102 3.70 15.27 5.02
C GLU A 102 3.25 16.73 4.96
N GLU A 103 2.58 17.14 3.87
CA GLU A 103 2.02 18.48 3.75
C GLU A 103 0.94 18.74 4.80
N PHE A 104 0.01 17.80 4.99
CA PHE A 104 -1.03 17.90 6.02
C PHE A 104 -0.43 18.02 7.42
N THR A 105 0.59 17.21 7.71
CA THR A 105 1.33 17.23 8.98
C THR A 105 1.95 18.61 9.26
N SER A 106 2.61 19.20 8.26
CA SER A 106 3.18 20.55 8.39
C SER A 106 2.11 21.58 8.75
N ARG A 107 0.94 21.52 8.10
CA ARG A 107 -0.16 22.45 8.36
C ARG A 107 -0.76 22.26 9.76
N VAL A 108 -0.84 21.03 10.26
CA VAL A 108 -1.27 20.74 11.65
C VAL A 108 -0.31 21.38 12.65
N TYR A 109 1.01 21.27 12.45
CA TYR A 109 1.99 21.92 13.33
C TYR A 109 1.93 23.44 13.25
N ASP A 110 1.80 24.02 12.05
CA ASP A 110 1.68 25.47 11.88
C ASP A 110 0.41 26.03 12.56
N ALA A 111 -0.69 25.28 12.52
CA ALA A 111 -1.95 25.66 13.15
C ALA A 111 -1.96 25.48 14.68
N ASN A 112 -1.05 24.66 15.23
CA ASN A 112 -0.99 24.32 16.66
C ASN A 112 0.43 24.54 17.24
N PRO A 113 0.95 25.78 17.28
CA PRO A 113 2.35 26.06 17.64
C PRO A 113 2.69 25.89 19.13
N ASP A 114 1.68 25.83 20.01
CA ASP A 114 1.83 25.75 21.47
C ASP A 114 1.68 24.33 22.04
N HIS A 115 1.57 23.32 21.17
CA HIS A 115 1.50 21.90 21.51
C HIS A 115 2.85 21.20 21.30
#